data_AF-A0A817FQM8-F1
#
_entry.id   AF-A0A817FQM8-F1
#
_cell.length_a   1.000
_cell.length_b   1.000
_cell.length_c   1.000
_cell.angle_alpha   90.00
_cell.angle_beta   90.00
_cell.angle_gamma   90.00
#
_symmetry.space_group_name_H-M   'P 1'
#
loop_
_entity.id
_entity.type
_entity.pdbx_description
1 polymer ?
#
loop_
_entity_poly.entity_id
_entity_poly.type
_entity_poly.pdbx_seq_one_letter_code
_entity_poly.pdbx_strand_id
1 'polypeptide(L)'
;MKYGKNSIRRIFLRWKVAPNKSVNNDILLIYIYAGTHSHAYGNLKYFIEKCVRQGDHVDYYFILQQVDNKPLNESDMPLLTSKTAYYIQHENKCYDFGTIGWFFDHYTIGNPWKNNSLVDKTNRKINLNKYKYFIFMNSSIRGPFFPPYFIELVSKSNINYYWYSIFTNRINNYVKLVGCTISCETVPHVQSYLLVTDLIGLSILLKPGNWGGAYPEGIFTCYPTKDHVSLYSELPSSNRILESGYMIDSLLTKYQHINFSEPHNKFCNSNKNPFINNAFQGTSLEPYEVVFVKYNDFEWTKDSRGRAQLYEKWNNDIKLVNRSSW
;
A
#
# COMPACT_ATOMS: atom_id res chain seq x y z
N MET A 1 -21.41 29.56 50.89
CA MET A 1 -21.15 29.77 49.45
C MET A 1 -20.22 28.67 48.96
N LYS A 2 -20.73 27.77 48.10
CA LYS A 2 -20.01 26.62 47.55
C LYS A 2 -19.35 27.03 46.23
N TYR A 3 -18.03 26.95 46.12
CA TYR A 3 -17.35 26.98 44.82
C TYR A 3 -17.24 25.55 44.28
N GLY A 4 -17.83 25.35 43.10
CA GLY A 4 -18.03 24.07 42.45
C GLY A 4 -16.75 23.49 41.84
N LYS A 5 -16.62 22.16 41.96
CA LYS A 5 -15.66 21.34 41.23
C LYS A 5 -15.98 21.40 39.73
N ASN A 6 -15.14 22.04 38.94
CA ASN A 6 -15.10 21.83 37.49
C ASN A 6 -14.10 20.72 37.18
N SER A 7 -14.62 19.57 36.75
CA SER A 7 -13.83 18.47 36.23
C SER A 7 -13.32 18.82 34.83
N ILE A 8 -12.00 18.92 34.71
CA ILE A 8 -11.34 19.03 33.39
C ILE A 8 -11.38 17.64 32.76
N ARG A 9 -12.27 17.46 31.78
CA ARG A 9 -12.32 16.26 30.94
C ARG A 9 -11.03 16.18 30.13
N ARG A 10 -10.24 15.13 30.34
CA ARG A 10 -9.12 14.74 29.48
C ARG A 10 -9.63 14.56 28.04
N ILE A 11 -9.16 15.39 27.12
CA ILE A 11 -9.34 15.17 25.68
C ILE A 11 -8.39 14.05 25.27
N PHE A 12 -8.88 12.81 25.35
CA PHE A 12 -8.42 11.79 24.43
C PHE A 12 -9.09 12.09 23.09
N LEU A 13 -8.32 12.22 22.00
CA LEU A 13 -8.82 12.16 20.63
C LEU A 13 -9.40 10.75 20.38
N ARG A 14 -10.57 10.50 20.95
CA ARG A 14 -11.44 9.38 20.61
C ARG A 14 -12.28 9.85 19.43
N TRP A 15 -11.86 9.43 18.24
CA TRP A 15 -12.66 9.50 17.02
C TRP A 15 -14.01 8.86 17.32
N LYS A 16 -15.09 9.63 17.21
CA LYS A 16 -16.45 9.14 17.46
C LYS A 16 -16.77 8.07 16.42
N VAL A 17 -16.92 6.84 16.88
CA VAL A 17 -17.50 5.75 16.10
C VAL A 17 -18.96 6.08 15.86
N ALA A 18 -19.34 6.27 14.59
CA ALA A 18 -20.73 6.41 14.19
C ALA A 18 -21.51 5.10 14.43
N PRO A 19 -22.82 5.15 14.71
CA PRO A 19 -23.59 3.94 14.98
C PRO A 19 -23.86 3.14 13.72
N ASN A 20 -23.56 1.84 13.83
CA ASN A 20 -23.97 0.68 13.02
C ASN A 20 -25.08 0.93 11.97
N LYS A 21 -24.69 1.35 10.77
CA LYS A 21 -25.20 0.76 9.53
C LYS A 21 -24.17 -0.29 9.12
N SER A 22 -24.59 -1.45 8.61
CA SER A 22 -23.67 -2.49 8.14
C SER A 22 -22.60 -1.86 7.23
N VAL A 23 -21.41 -1.66 7.78
CA VAL A 23 -20.31 -1.03 7.08
C VAL A 23 -19.85 -2.02 6.03
N ASN A 24 -20.18 -1.77 4.77
CA ASN A 24 -19.56 -2.51 3.69
C ASN A 24 -18.10 -2.04 3.62
N ASN A 25 -17.17 -3.00 3.70
CA ASN A 25 -15.76 -2.72 3.47
C ASN A 25 -15.57 -2.64 1.96
N ASP A 26 -15.16 -1.48 1.48
CA ASP A 26 -15.03 -1.23 0.05
C ASP A 26 -13.58 -1.36 -0.42
N ILE A 27 -12.65 -1.71 0.48
CA ILE A 27 -11.22 -1.83 0.21
C ILE A 27 -10.68 -3.18 0.70
N LEU A 28 -9.96 -3.87 -0.19
CA LEU A 28 -9.13 -5.01 0.17
C LEU A 28 -7.67 -4.58 0.19
N LEU A 29 -7.00 -4.73 1.33
CA LEU A 29 -5.56 -4.46 1.45
C LEU A 29 -4.80 -5.76 1.73
N ILE A 30 -3.84 -6.07 0.86
CA ILE A 30 -2.90 -7.17 1.04
C ILE A 30 -1.53 -6.57 1.37
N TYR A 31 -1.05 -6.84 2.58
CA TYR A 31 0.26 -6.44 3.05
C TYR A 31 1.17 -7.68 3.10
N ILE A 32 2.29 -7.63 2.39
CA ILE A 32 3.25 -8.73 2.34
C ILE A 32 4.39 -8.42 3.30
N TYR A 33 4.50 -9.23 4.36
CA TYR A 33 5.55 -9.12 5.35
C TYR A 33 6.61 -10.19 5.13
N ALA A 34 7.87 -9.77 5.01
CA ALA A 34 9.01 -10.67 5.03
C ALA A 34 10.12 -10.07 5.91
N GLY A 35 10.59 -10.84 6.89
CA GLY A 35 11.69 -10.47 7.79
C GLY A 35 13.07 -10.48 7.13
N THR A 36 13.21 -9.86 5.96
CA THR A 36 14.40 -9.95 5.08
C THR A 36 15.38 -8.78 5.23
N HIS A 37 15.05 -7.78 6.06
CA HIS A 37 15.89 -6.62 6.34
C HIS A 37 15.61 -6.08 7.74
N SER A 38 16.57 -5.35 8.31
CA SER A 38 16.58 -4.94 9.73
C SER A 38 15.36 -4.10 10.13
N HIS A 39 14.77 -3.40 9.17
CA HIS A 39 13.61 -2.52 9.40
C HIS A 39 12.23 -3.16 9.17
N ALA A 40 12.15 -4.39 8.67
CA ALA A 40 10.88 -4.98 8.20
C ALA A 40 9.81 -5.06 9.29
N TYR A 41 10.18 -5.55 10.48
CA TYR A 41 9.27 -5.63 11.63
C TYR A 41 8.77 -4.25 12.06
N GLY A 42 9.69 -3.28 12.14
CA GLY A 42 9.35 -1.91 12.48
C GLY A 42 8.37 -1.30 11.47
N ASN A 43 8.52 -1.62 10.18
CA ASN A 43 7.65 -1.12 9.12
C ASN A 43 6.23 -1.66 9.29
N LEU A 44 6.09 -2.98 9.52
CA LEU A 44 4.81 -3.62 9.81
C LEU A 44 4.15 -3.02 11.06
N LYS A 45 4.92 -2.90 12.15
CA LYS A 45 4.45 -2.33 13.41
C LYS A 45 3.94 -0.91 13.23
N TYR A 46 4.73 -0.05 12.57
CA TYR A 46 4.34 1.33 12.31
C TYR A 46 3.05 1.39 11.49
N PHE A 47 2.93 0.59 10.43
CA PHE A 47 1.72 0.58 9.61
C PHE A 47 0.49 0.16 10.43
N ILE A 48 0.57 -0.94 11.18
CA ILE A 48 -0.54 -1.42 12.01
C ILE A 48 -0.96 -0.35 13.03
N GLU A 49 -0.01 0.25 13.73
CA GLU A 49 -0.30 1.25 14.77
C GLU A 49 -0.89 2.56 14.22
N LYS A 50 -0.54 2.95 13.00
CA LYS A 50 -0.94 4.26 12.43
C LYS A 50 -2.15 4.16 11.50
N CYS A 51 -2.29 3.05 10.78
CA CYS A 51 -3.20 2.91 9.65
C CYS A 51 -4.39 2.01 9.91
N VAL A 52 -4.22 0.94 10.67
CA VAL A 52 -5.26 -0.07 10.86
C VAL A 52 -6.20 0.39 11.96
N ARG A 53 -7.47 0.63 11.61
CA ARG A 53 -8.48 1.11 12.56
C ARG A 53 -9.76 0.31 12.41
N GLN A 54 -10.52 0.23 13.50
CA GLN A 54 -11.86 -0.32 13.43
C GLN A 54 -12.77 0.67 12.67
N GLY A 55 -13.46 0.18 11.64
CA GLY A 55 -14.45 0.98 10.90
C GLY A 55 -13.87 1.94 9.87
N ASP A 56 -12.66 1.67 9.39
CA ASP A 56 -12.05 2.38 8.25
C ASP A 56 -12.40 1.75 6.89
N HIS A 57 -13.38 0.84 6.83
CA HIS A 57 -13.87 0.24 5.58
C HIS A 57 -12.83 -0.60 4.81
N VAL A 58 -11.81 -1.11 5.50
CA VAL A 58 -10.77 -1.96 4.91
C VAL A 58 -10.79 -3.36 5.51
N ASP A 59 -10.73 -4.37 4.65
CA ASP A 59 -10.33 -5.73 5.01
C ASP A 59 -8.82 -5.88 4.81
N TYR A 60 -8.08 -6.09 5.91
CA TYR A 60 -6.64 -6.19 5.94
C TYR A 60 -6.18 -7.64 6.00
N TYR A 61 -5.32 -8.04 5.07
CA TYR A 61 -4.66 -9.33 5.07
C TYR A 61 -3.14 -9.13 5.12
N PHE A 62 -2.56 -9.45 6.26
CA PHE A 62 -1.12 -9.43 6.49
C PHE A 62 -0.55 -10.82 6.22
N ILE A 63 0.05 -10.99 5.04
CA ILE A 63 0.68 -12.25 4.64
C ILE A 63 2.09 -12.30 5.22
N LEU A 64 2.29 -13.20 6.18
CA LEU A 64 3.54 -13.47 6.86
C LEU A 64 4.34 -14.51 6.07
N GLN A 65 5.35 -14.05 5.33
CA GLN A 65 6.22 -14.91 4.54
C GLN A 65 7.23 -15.64 5.45
N GLN A 66 7.29 -16.96 5.32
CA GLN A 66 8.18 -17.84 6.08
C GLN A 66 9.60 -17.82 5.53
N VAL A 67 10.39 -16.83 5.95
CA VAL A 67 11.81 -16.71 5.56
C VAL A 67 12.59 -17.92 6.07
N ASP A 68 13.44 -18.52 5.22
CA ASP A 68 14.19 -19.75 5.51
C ASP A 68 13.33 -20.94 5.98
N ASN A 69 12.10 -21.05 5.46
CA ASN A 69 11.10 -22.05 5.83
C ASN A 69 10.74 -22.02 7.34
N LYS A 70 10.89 -20.87 7.99
CA LYS A 70 10.53 -20.70 9.41
C LYS A 70 9.17 -20.01 9.52
N PRO A 71 8.15 -20.68 10.08
CA PRO A 71 6.89 -20.03 10.39
C PRO A 71 7.11 -18.92 11.42
N LEU A 72 6.36 -17.83 11.25
CA LEU A 72 6.36 -16.73 12.20
C LEU A 72 5.26 -16.97 13.23
N ASN A 73 5.56 -16.77 14.50
CA ASN A 73 4.54 -16.83 15.53
C ASN A 73 3.73 -15.52 15.52
N GLU A 74 2.41 -15.62 15.36
CA GLU A 74 1.51 -14.46 15.38
C GLU A 74 1.57 -13.70 16.71
N SER A 75 1.91 -14.36 17.82
CA SER A 75 2.08 -13.68 19.11
C SER A 75 3.24 -12.68 19.13
N ASP A 76 4.20 -12.84 18.23
CA ASP A 76 5.36 -11.93 18.12
C ASP A 76 5.08 -10.76 17.17
N MET A 77 3.96 -10.84 16.44
CA MET A 77 3.52 -9.79 15.51
C MET A 77 2.78 -8.66 16.25
N PRO A 78 2.73 -7.44 15.68
CA PRO A 78 1.97 -6.34 16.27
C PRO A 78 0.48 -6.69 16.47
N LEU A 79 -0.13 -6.28 17.58
CA LEU A 79 -1.52 -6.60 17.84
C LEU A 79 -2.46 -5.97 16.79
N LEU A 80 -3.27 -6.81 16.13
CA LEU A 80 -4.34 -6.36 15.25
C LEU A 80 -5.54 -5.90 16.08
N THR A 81 -5.82 -4.60 16.05
CA THR A 81 -6.91 -3.99 16.83
C THR A 81 -8.24 -3.94 16.08
N SER A 82 -8.22 -4.11 14.75
CA SER A 82 -9.42 -4.18 13.91
C SER A 82 -9.91 -5.61 13.76
N LYS A 83 -11.23 -5.82 13.81
CA LYS A 83 -11.88 -7.12 13.57
C LYS A 83 -11.83 -7.57 12.10
N THR A 84 -11.46 -6.66 11.20
CA THR A 84 -11.33 -6.89 9.75
C THR A 84 -9.87 -7.07 9.33
N ALA A 85 -8.98 -7.29 10.30
CA ALA A 85 -7.57 -7.51 10.05
C ALA A 85 -7.15 -8.93 10.44
N TYR A 86 -6.38 -9.59 9.56
CA TYR A 86 -6.01 -10.99 9.70
C TYR A 86 -4.53 -11.20 9.37
N TYR A 87 -3.88 -12.10 10.11
CA TYR A 87 -2.61 -12.69 9.71
C TYR A 87 -2.86 -13.95 8.89
N ILE A 88 -2.03 -14.17 7.86
CA ILE A 88 -2.02 -15.39 7.05
C ILE A 88 -0.57 -15.83 6.88
N GLN A 89 -0.28 -17.09 7.13
CA GLN A 89 1.05 -17.66 6.89
C GLN A 89 1.19 -18.06 5.41
N HIS A 90 2.35 -17.80 4.82
CA HIS A 90 2.68 -18.25 3.47
C HIS A 90 4.15 -18.68 3.42
N GLU A 91 4.42 -19.88 2.88
CA GLU A 91 5.81 -20.30 2.61
C GLU A 91 6.48 -19.20 1.78
N ASN A 92 7.70 -18.75 2.10
CA ASN A 92 8.35 -17.64 1.35
C ASN A 92 8.75 -18.06 -0.08
N LYS A 93 7.73 -18.26 -0.92
CA LYS A 93 7.76 -18.64 -2.32
C LYS A 93 6.94 -17.62 -3.11
N CYS A 94 7.24 -17.52 -4.39
CA CYS A 94 6.53 -16.69 -5.37
C CYS A 94 6.78 -15.18 -5.31
N TYR A 95 7.30 -14.62 -4.19
CA TYR A 95 7.72 -13.23 -3.97
C TYR A 95 6.70 -12.13 -4.38
N ASP A 96 6.40 -11.20 -3.48
CA ASP A 96 5.56 -10.01 -3.76
C ASP A 96 4.30 -10.34 -4.62
N PHE A 97 4.30 -10.00 -5.92
CA PHE A 97 3.19 -10.28 -6.85
C PHE A 97 2.78 -11.75 -6.90
N GLY A 98 3.71 -12.70 -6.88
CA GLY A 98 3.35 -14.11 -6.89
C GLY A 98 2.65 -14.54 -5.58
N THR A 99 2.97 -13.90 -4.45
CA THR A 99 2.22 -14.09 -3.20
C THR A 99 0.82 -13.50 -3.27
N ILE A 100 0.63 -12.38 -3.99
CA ILE A 100 -0.70 -11.82 -4.29
C ILE A 100 -1.51 -12.80 -5.14
N GLY A 101 -0.91 -13.38 -6.18
CA GLY A 101 -1.55 -14.39 -7.02
C GLY A 101 -1.96 -15.63 -6.23
N TRP A 102 -1.06 -16.15 -5.40
CA TRP A 102 -1.37 -17.24 -4.47
C TRP A 102 -2.57 -16.90 -3.58
N PHE A 103 -2.60 -15.69 -3.00
CA PHE A 103 -3.71 -15.26 -2.15
C PHE A 103 -5.03 -15.25 -2.93
N PHE A 104 -5.04 -14.71 -4.15
CA PHE A 104 -6.24 -14.70 -4.99
C PHE A 104 -6.74 -16.12 -5.29
N ASP A 105 -5.83 -17.05 -5.55
CA ASP A 105 -6.16 -18.42 -5.92
C ASP A 105 -6.79 -19.20 -4.77
N HIS A 106 -6.26 -19.01 -3.56
CA HIS A 106 -6.65 -19.80 -2.39
C HIS A 106 -7.82 -19.17 -1.62
N TYR A 107 -7.85 -17.84 -1.50
CA TYR A 107 -8.76 -17.16 -0.59
C TYR A 107 -9.88 -16.38 -1.28
N THR A 108 -9.87 -16.26 -2.61
CA THR A 108 -10.82 -15.36 -3.30
C THR A 108 -11.65 -16.04 -4.39
N ILE A 109 -12.79 -15.42 -4.70
CA ILE A 109 -13.66 -15.71 -5.85
C ILE A 109 -13.96 -14.40 -6.59
N GLY A 110 -14.47 -14.51 -7.81
CA GLY A 110 -14.82 -13.35 -8.63
C GLY A 110 -13.70 -12.89 -9.56
N ASN A 111 -12.62 -13.66 -9.69
CA ASN A 111 -11.67 -13.45 -10.79
C ASN A 111 -12.37 -13.77 -12.13
N PRO A 112 -12.54 -12.79 -13.04
CA PRO A 112 -13.30 -12.97 -14.27
C PRO A 112 -12.60 -13.88 -15.30
N TRP A 113 -11.32 -14.19 -15.12
CA TRP A 113 -10.52 -15.00 -16.03
C TRP A 113 -10.37 -16.46 -15.60
N LYS A 114 -10.97 -16.84 -14.48
CA LYS A 114 -10.95 -18.22 -13.98
C LYS A 114 -12.33 -18.84 -14.11
N ASN A 115 -12.39 -19.99 -14.78
CA ASN A 115 -13.58 -20.84 -14.71
C ASN A 115 -13.66 -21.43 -13.30
N ASN A 116 -14.65 -21.01 -12.52
CA ASN A 116 -14.93 -21.50 -11.16
C ASN A 116 -15.49 -22.95 -11.17
N SER A 117 -14.86 -23.86 -11.93
CA SER A 117 -15.31 -25.26 -12.06
C SER A 117 -14.88 -26.13 -10.88
N LEU A 118 -14.04 -25.62 -9.98
CA LEU A 118 -13.74 -26.26 -8.70
C LEU A 118 -14.49 -25.49 -7.60
N VAL A 119 -15.72 -25.91 -7.36
CA VAL A 119 -16.50 -25.53 -6.18
C VAL A 119 -15.73 -26.01 -4.97
N ASP A 120 -14.91 -25.13 -4.41
CA ASP A 120 -14.27 -25.36 -3.13
C ASP A 120 -15.36 -25.35 -2.05
N LYS A 121 -15.79 -26.55 -1.65
CA LYS A 121 -16.86 -26.78 -0.67
C LYS A 121 -16.43 -26.46 0.75
N THR A 122 -15.19 -26.04 0.96
CA THR A 122 -14.57 -25.92 2.27
C THR A 122 -13.86 -24.58 2.40
N ASN A 123 -14.64 -23.53 2.70
CA ASN A 123 -14.30 -22.24 3.34
C ASN A 123 -14.93 -21.04 2.61
N ARG A 124 -15.40 -20.05 3.39
CA ARG A 124 -15.98 -18.80 2.87
C ARG A 124 -14.91 -17.99 2.14
N LYS A 125 -14.75 -18.20 0.82
CA LYS A 125 -13.87 -17.38 -0.01
C LYS A 125 -14.34 -15.92 -0.06
N ILE A 126 -13.39 -15.01 -0.18
CA ILE A 126 -13.58 -13.57 -0.28
C ILE A 126 -14.05 -13.23 -1.70
N ASN A 127 -15.19 -12.58 -1.85
CA ASN A 127 -15.67 -12.15 -3.16
C ASN A 127 -15.05 -10.81 -3.55
N LEU A 128 -14.19 -10.81 -4.57
CA LEU A 128 -13.51 -9.61 -5.08
C LEU A 128 -14.49 -8.53 -5.52
N ASN A 129 -15.67 -8.91 -6.05
CA ASN A 129 -16.68 -7.96 -6.53
C ASN A 129 -17.34 -7.11 -5.42
N LYS A 130 -17.03 -7.38 -4.14
CA LYS A 130 -17.48 -6.55 -3.01
C LYS A 130 -16.64 -5.29 -2.84
N TYR A 131 -15.39 -5.30 -3.30
CA TYR A 131 -14.47 -4.20 -3.10
C TYR A 131 -14.47 -3.27 -4.30
N LYS A 132 -14.40 -1.97 -4.01
CA LYS A 132 -14.20 -0.92 -4.99
C LYS A 132 -12.73 -0.72 -5.32
N TYR A 133 -11.86 -0.85 -4.31
CA TYR A 133 -10.42 -0.64 -4.45
C TYR A 133 -9.61 -1.78 -3.85
N PHE A 134 -8.43 -1.99 -4.43
CA PHE A 134 -7.46 -3.00 -4.02
C PHE A 134 -6.13 -2.33 -3.78
N ILE A 135 -5.52 -2.61 -2.63
CA ILE A 135 -4.23 -2.07 -2.23
C ILE A 135 -3.26 -3.22 -1.99
N PHE A 136 -2.12 -3.18 -2.66
CA PHE A 136 -1.04 -4.13 -2.48
C PHE A 136 0.18 -3.38 -1.96
N MET A 137 0.78 -3.87 -0.88
CA MET A 137 1.98 -3.26 -0.32
C MET A 137 2.87 -4.29 0.35
N ASN A 138 4.15 -3.97 0.52
CA ASN A 138 5.10 -4.87 1.17
C ASN A 138 5.89 -4.20 2.31
N SER A 139 6.60 -5.02 3.08
CA SER A 139 7.36 -4.56 4.26
C SER A 139 8.61 -3.74 3.96
N SER A 140 8.87 -3.36 2.70
CA SER A 140 10.03 -2.55 2.32
C SER A 140 9.82 -1.04 2.46
N ILE A 141 8.66 -0.59 2.96
CA ILE A 141 8.31 0.83 3.10
C ILE A 141 7.88 1.23 4.52
N ARG A 142 8.00 2.52 4.82
CA ARG A 142 7.51 3.14 6.05
C ARG A 142 6.60 4.31 5.70
N GLY A 143 5.51 4.47 6.46
CA GLY A 143 4.54 5.54 6.31
C GLY A 143 3.19 5.14 6.92
N PRO A 144 2.16 5.98 6.80
CA PRO A 144 2.11 7.21 6.02
C PRO A 144 2.74 8.40 6.76
N PHE A 145 3.40 9.27 6.00
CA PHE A 145 3.87 10.57 6.46
C PHE A 145 3.00 11.66 5.84
N PHE A 146 2.45 12.53 6.69
CA PHE A 146 1.65 13.68 6.27
C PHE A 146 2.17 14.95 6.92
N PRO A 147 2.19 16.09 6.20
CA PRO A 147 2.48 17.38 6.79
C PRO A 147 1.52 17.74 7.94
N PRO A 148 1.98 18.44 8.99
CA PRO A 148 1.12 18.84 10.11
C PRO A 148 -0.11 19.66 9.67
N TYR A 149 0.06 20.60 8.73
CA TYR A 149 -1.04 21.42 8.22
C TYR A 149 -2.12 20.56 7.52
N PHE A 150 -1.72 19.47 6.86
CA PHE A 150 -2.66 18.57 6.20
C PHE A 150 -3.52 17.84 7.22
N ILE A 151 -2.89 17.32 8.29
CA ILE A 151 -3.60 16.67 9.40
C ILE A 151 -4.57 17.65 10.08
N GLU A 152 -4.16 18.90 10.27
CA GLU A 152 -5.01 19.94 10.84
C GLU A 152 -6.23 20.23 9.97
N LEU A 153 -6.03 20.43 8.66
CA LEU A 153 -7.11 20.69 7.70
C LEU A 153 -8.11 19.53 7.65
N VAL A 154 -7.61 18.31 7.57
CA VAL A 154 -8.44 17.09 7.60
C VAL A 154 -9.22 17.01 8.91
N SER A 155 -8.56 17.25 10.05
CA SER A 155 -9.18 17.13 11.38
C SER A 155 -10.25 18.20 11.63
N LYS A 156 -10.14 19.36 10.98
CA LYS A 156 -11.15 20.43 11.02
C LYS A 156 -12.27 20.21 10.00
N SER A 157 -12.07 19.36 9.00
CA SER A 157 -13.09 19.05 8.01
C SER A 157 -14.17 18.13 8.58
N ASN A 158 -15.38 18.24 8.07
CA ASN A 158 -16.46 17.28 8.36
C ASN A 158 -16.36 16.01 7.48
N ILE A 159 -15.20 15.77 6.86
CA ILE A 159 -14.96 14.66 5.94
C ILE A 159 -14.18 13.59 6.68
N ASN A 160 -14.69 12.35 6.68
CA ASN A 160 -13.91 11.19 7.09
C ASN A 160 -12.82 10.95 6.05
N TYR A 161 -11.63 11.47 6.32
CA TYR A 161 -10.46 11.27 5.47
C TYR A 161 -9.61 10.12 6.03
N TYR A 162 -9.27 9.17 5.18
CA TYR A 162 -8.40 8.04 5.50
C TYR A 162 -7.09 8.18 4.75
N TRP A 163 -6.00 7.58 5.27
CA TRP A 163 -4.68 7.71 4.64
C TRP A 163 -4.68 7.26 3.17
N TYR A 164 -5.46 6.22 2.84
CA TYR A 164 -5.55 5.65 1.50
C TYR A 164 -6.34 6.54 0.54
N SER A 165 -7.12 7.51 1.05
CA SER A 165 -7.95 8.40 0.23
C SER A 165 -7.11 9.22 -0.75
N ILE A 166 -5.85 9.51 -0.42
CA ILE A 166 -4.93 10.21 -1.32
C ILE A 166 -4.62 9.41 -2.59
N PHE A 167 -4.71 8.08 -2.51
CA PHE A 167 -4.50 7.19 -3.66
C PHE A 167 -5.82 6.87 -4.35
N THR A 168 -6.86 6.50 -3.60
CA THR A 168 -8.14 6.07 -4.19
C THR A 168 -8.88 7.22 -4.90
N ASN A 169 -8.70 8.47 -4.46
CA ASN A 169 -9.27 9.64 -5.14
C ASN A 169 -8.62 9.93 -6.51
N ARG A 170 -7.45 9.35 -6.79
CA ARG A 170 -6.77 9.48 -8.09
C ARG A 170 -7.30 8.50 -9.12
N ILE A 171 -7.84 7.37 -8.66
CA ILE A 171 -8.50 6.40 -9.52
C ILE A 171 -9.81 7.01 -10.03
N ASN A 172 -9.95 7.05 -11.36
CA ASN A 172 -11.09 7.66 -12.03
C ASN A 172 -11.39 6.90 -13.34
N ASN A 173 -12.15 7.49 -14.26
CA ASN A 173 -12.49 6.84 -15.53
C ASN A 173 -11.28 6.55 -16.43
N TYR A 174 -10.20 7.32 -16.27
CA TYR A 174 -8.98 7.21 -17.05
C TYR A 174 -7.84 6.54 -16.28
N VAL A 175 -7.65 6.87 -15.00
CA VAL A 175 -6.55 6.34 -14.18
C VAL A 175 -6.98 5.06 -13.46
N LYS A 176 -6.26 3.95 -13.69
CA LYS A 176 -6.59 2.62 -13.13
C LYS A 176 -5.50 1.99 -12.28
N LEU A 177 -4.31 2.60 -12.20
CA LEU A 177 -3.23 2.14 -11.34
C LEU A 177 -2.49 3.34 -10.75
N VAL A 178 -2.36 3.37 -9.43
CA VAL A 178 -1.76 4.48 -8.69
C VAL A 178 -0.77 3.93 -7.67
N GLY A 179 0.33 4.64 -7.43
CA GLY A 179 1.24 4.32 -6.34
C GLY A 179 1.93 5.55 -5.78
N CYS A 180 2.96 5.35 -4.97
CA CYS A 180 3.70 6.47 -4.37
C CYS A 180 4.58 7.18 -5.42
N THR A 181 5.17 6.42 -6.35
CA THR A 181 6.11 6.91 -7.35
C THR A 181 5.93 6.24 -8.71
N ILE A 182 6.40 6.91 -9.76
CA ILE A 182 6.62 6.34 -11.10
C ILE A 182 8.13 6.27 -11.35
N SER A 183 8.64 5.07 -11.56
CA SER A 183 10.01 4.85 -12.01
C SER A 183 10.10 4.89 -13.52
N CYS A 184 11.22 5.40 -14.02
CA CYS A 184 11.48 5.57 -15.45
C CYS A 184 12.69 4.75 -15.93
N GLU A 185 13.24 3.89 -15.07
CA GLU A 185 14.51 3.18 -15.30
C GLU A 185 14.53 2.34 -16.59
N THR A 186 13.38 1.79 -16.97
CA THR A 186 13.20 1.00 -18.19
C THR A 186 12.06 1.58 -19.04
N VAL A 187 10.88 1.65 -18.44
CA VAL A 187 9.65 2.29 -18.94
C VAL A 187 8.96 2.98 -17.76
N PRO A 188 8.10 3.98 -17.97
CA PRO A 188 7.31 4.55 -16.88
C PRO A 188 6.43 3.47 -16.24
N HIS A 189 6.64 3.20 -14.96
CA HIS A 189 5.84 2.23 -14.22
C HIS A 189 5.64 2.64 -12.77
N VAL A 190 4.47 2.31 -12.23
CA VAL A 190 4.18 2.42 -10.81
C VAL A 190 4.95 1.33 -10.06
N GLN A 191 5.63 1.71 -8.98
CA GLN A 191 6.53 0.79 -8.27
C GLN A 191 5.77 -0.15 -7.31
N SER A 192 6.21 -1.41 -7.25
CA SER A 192 5.49 -2.54 -6.62
C SER A 192 5.27 -2.44 -5.11
N TYR A 193 5.99 -1.56 -4.44
CA TYR A 193 5.97 -1.50 -2.98
C TYR A 193 4.67 -0.94 -2.40
N LEU A 194 3.91 -0.19 -3.20
CA LEU A 194 2.53 0.22 -2.93
C LEU A 194 1.81 0.47 -4.25
N LEU A 195 0.79 -0.35 -4.52
CA LEU A 195 -0.08 -0.26 -5.68
C LEU A 195 -1.53 -0.16 -5.24
N VAL A 196 -2.28 0.73 -5.88
CA VAL A 196 -3.71 0.96 -5.65
C VAL A 196 -4.42 0.89 -6.99
N THR A 197 -5.49 0.12 -7.08
CA THR A 197 -6.28 -0.06 -8.30
C THR A 197 -7.77 -0.21 -7.97
N ASP A 198 -8.67 -0.04 -8.95
CA ASP A 198 -10.08 -0.42 -8.85
C ASP A 198 -10.32 -1.82 -9.42
N LEU A 199 -11.59 -2.25 -9.43
CA LEU A 199 -11.97 -3.56 -9.98
C LEU A 199 -11.65 -3.70 -11.48
N ILE A 200 -11.72 -2.61 -12.26
CA ILE A 200 -11.39 -2.62 -13.70
C ILE A 200 -9.89 -2.84 -13.87
N GLY A 201 -9.06 -2.05 -13.18
CA GLY A 201 -7.62 -2.21 -13.21
C GLY A 201 -7.20 -3.58 -12.68
N LEU A 202 -7.79 -4.06 -11.58
CA LEU A 202 -7.54 -5.42 -11.09
C LEU A 202 -7.88 -6.49 -12.14
N SER A 203 -9.01 -6.36 -12.83
CA SER A 203 -9.38 -7.29 -13.90
C SER A 203 -8.31 -7.34 -14.99
N ILE A 204 -7.77 -6.19 -15.42
CA ILE A 204 -6.68 -6.12 -16.40
C ILE A 204 -5.43 -6.83 -15.87
N LEU A 205 -5.08 -6.59 -14.60
CA LEU A 205 -3.92 -7.20 -13.96
C LEU A 205 -4.06 -8.73 -13.80
N LEU A 206 -5.26 -9.23 -13.51
CA LEU A 206 -5.56 -10.66 -13.37
C LEU A 206 -5.62 -11.43 -14.69
N LYS A 207 -5.56 -10.75 -15.84
CA LYS A 207 -5.68 -11.40 -17.15
C LYS A 207 -4.49 -12.36 -17.40
N PRO A 208 -4.74 -13.62 -17.78
CA PRO A 208 -3.66 -14.57 -18.09
C PRO A 208 -2.88 -14.18 -19.35
N GLY A 209 -1.67 -14.75 -19.50
CA GLY A 209 -0.90 -14.71 -20.73
C GLY A 209 0.34 -13.79 -20.75
N ASN A 210 1.02 -13.79 -21.90
CA ASN A 210 2.37 -13.25 -22.15
C ASN A 210 2.48 -11.72 -22.20
N TRP A 211 1.39 -10.97 -22.04
CA TRP A 211 1.44 -9.50 -22.06
C TRP A 211 2.15 -8.98 -20.82
N GLY A 212 3.48 -9.10 -20.81
CA GLY A 212 4.37 -8.91 -19.66
C GLY A 212 3.98 -9.77 -18.45
N GLY A 213 4.53 -10.97 -18.36
CA GLY A 213 4.20 -11.99 -17.37
C GLY A 213 4.65 -13.36 -17.89
N ALA A 214 4.66 -14.39 -17.05
CA ALA A 214 4.90 -15.75 -17.58
C ALA A 214 3.59 -16.28 -18.18
N TYR A 215 3.64 -16.80 -19.40
CA TYR A 215 2.51 -17.54 -19.96
C TYR A 215 2.49 -18.98 -19.42
N PRO A 216 1.30 -19.53 -19.12
CA PRO A 216 -0.04 -18.94 -19.29
C PRO A 216 -0.55 -18.04 -18.15
N GLU A 217 0.15 -17.90 -17.03
CA GLU A 217 -0.42 -17.42 -15.76
C GLU A 217 -0.53 -15.89 -15.58
N GLY A 218 0.27 -15.08 -16.29
CA GLY A 218 0.27 -13.60 -16.20
C GLY A 218 1.19 -13.02 -15.12
N ILE A 219 0.95 -11.76 -14.70
CA ILE A 219 1.86 -11.02 -13.79
C ILE A 219 1.86 -11.51 -12.34
N PHE A 220 0.80 -12.20 -11.93
CA PHE A 220 0.65 -12.71 -10.56
C PHE A 220 1.13 -14.17 -10.43
N THR A 221 1.85 -14.67 -11.43
CA THR A 221 2.45 -16.00 -11.39
C THR A 221 3.56 -16.10 -10.33
N CYS A 222 3.90 -17.33 -9.98
CA CYS A 222 4.95 -17.60 -9.01
C CYS A 222 6.33 -17.43 -9.65
N TYR A 223 7.08 -16.43 -9.21
CA TYR A 223 8.44 -16.19 -9.71
C TYR A 223 9.50 -16.73 -8.74
N PRO A 224 10.64 -17.23 -9.25
CA PRO A 224 11.69 -17.80 -8.41
C PRO A 224 12.63 -16.74 -7.80
N THR A 225 12.62 -15.50 -8.30
CA THR A 225 13.50 -14.42 -7.82
C THR A 225 12.79 -13.06 -7.83
N LYS A 226 13.30 -12.11 -7.02
CA LYS A 226 12.81 -10.72 -7.00
C LYS A 226 13.01 -9.98 -8.33
N ASP A 227 14.09 -10.29 -9.05
CA ASP A 227 14.35 -9.70 -10.36
C ASP A 227 13.30 -10.12 -11.40
N HIS A 228 12.87 -11.38 -11.36
CA HIS A 228 11.78 -11.85 -12.19
C HIS A 228 10.46 -11.16 -11.86
N VAL A 229 10.15 -10.93 -10.59
CA VAL A 229 8.97 -10.12 -10.21
C VAL A 229 9.06 -8.71 -10.77
N SER A 230 10.24 -8.09 -10.73
CA SER A 230 10.43 -6.75 -11.26
C SER A 230 10.16 -6.72 -12.78
N LEU A 231 10.82 -7.60 -13.53
CA LEU A 231 10.74 -7.64 -15.00
C LEU A 231 9.40 -8.15 -15.54
N TYR A 232 8.77 -9.11 -14.87
CA TYR A 232 7.60 -9.81 -15.38
C TYR A 232 6.32 -9.49 -14.60
N SER A 233 6.37 -8.75 -13.49
CA SER A 233 5.19 -8.28 -12.78
C SER A 233 5.12 -6.76 -12.66
N GLU A 234 6.15 -6.12 -12.09
CA GLU A 234 6.14 -4.69 -11.81
C GLU A 234 6.09 -3.87 -13.11
N LEU A 235 7.05 -4.05 -14.02
CA LEU A 235 7.04 -3.31 -15.30
C LEU A 235 5.77 -3.60 -16.11
N PRO A 236 5.36 -4.87 -16.28
CA PRO A 236 4.16 -5.18 -17.02
C PRO A 236 2.85 -4.70 -16.43
N SER A 237 2.76 -4.56 -15.11
CA SER A 237 1.53 -4.10 -14.46
C SER A 237 1.09 -2.74 -15.02
N SER A 238 2.04 -1.82 -15.18
CA SER A 238 1.78 -0.49 -15.74
C SER A 238 1.56 -0.57 -17.25
N ASN A 239 2.36 -1.35 -17.98
CA ASN A 239 2.18 -1.51 -19.43
C ASN A 239 0.80 -2.07 -19.79
N ARG A 240 0.31 -3.10 -19.08
CA ARG A 240 -1.03 -3.68 -19.30
C ARG A 240 -2.14 -2.64 -19.14
N ILE A 241 -2.02 -1.76 -18.15
CA ILE A 241 -2.98 -0.68 -17.92
C ILE A 241 -2.94 0.33 -19.06
N LEU A 242 -1.74 0.77 -19.47
CA LEU A 242 -1.55 1.71 -20.57
C LEU A 242 -2.05 1.15 -21.92
N GLU A 243 -1.71 -0.10 -22.24
CA GLU A 243 -2.12 -0.77 -23.48
C GLU A 243 -3.62 -1.10 -23.51
N SER A 244 -4.27 -1.14 -22.35
CA SER A 244 -5.75 -1.25 -22.26
C SER A 244 -6.46 0.10 -22.44
N GLY A 245 -5.74 1.17 -22.79
CA GLY A 245 -6.28 2.51 -23.02
C GLY A 245 -6.51 3.33 -21.75
N TYR A 246 -5.99 2.88 -20.60
CA TYR A 246 -6.06 3.60 -19.33
C TYR A 246 -4.73 4.27 -19.00
N MET A 247 -4.71 5.02 -17.89
CA MET A 247 -3.55 5.76 -17.40
C MET A 247 -3.07 5.22 -16.04
N ILE A 248 -1.81 5.53 -15.74
CA ILE A 248 -1.20 5.35 -14.43
C ILE A 248 -0.92 6.71 -13.79
N ASP A 249 -0.89 6.79 -12.46
CA ASP A 249 -0.58 8.02 -11.73
C ASP A 249 0.24 7.75 -10.46
N SER A 250 0.81 8.78 -9.86
CA SER A 250 1.49 8.69 -8.56
C SER A 250 1.29 9.93 -7.70
N LEU A 251 1.92 9.94 -6.52
CA LEU A 251 1.94 11.11 -5.65
C LEU A 251 3.00 12.15 -6.03
N LEU A 252 3.93 11.81 -6.93
CA LEU A 252 4.98 12.72 -7.37
C LEU A 252 4.40 13.95 -8.07
N THR A 253 4.71 15.14 -7.57
CA THR A 253 4.23 16.42 -8.10
C THR A 253 4.57 16.59 -9.57
N LYS A 254 5.77 16.14 -9.97
CA LYS A 254 6.24 16.21 -11.37
C LYS A 254 5.36 15.42 -12.34
N TYR A 255 4.72 14.35 -11.89
CA TYR A 255 4.00 13.40 -12.76
C TYR A 255 2.48 13.51 -12.65
N GLN A 256 1.99 14.54 -11.97
CA GLN A 256 0.57 14.84 -11.93
C GLN A 256 0.06 15.12 -13.35
N HIS A 257 -1.01 14.42 -13.75
CA HIS A 257 -1.68 14.60 -15.04
C HIS A 257 -0.83 14.29 -16.29
N ILE A 258 0.27 13.56 -16.15
CA ILE A 258 1.09 13.13 -17.29
C ILE A 258 0.48 11.88 -17.93
N ASN A 259 0.32 11.90 -19.26
CA ASN A 259 -0.09 10.72 -20.03
C ASN A 259 1.13 9.91 -20.48
N PHE A 260 1.43 8.83 -19.75
CA PHE A 260 2.56 7.96 -20.06
C PHE A 260 2.36 7.03 -21.26
N SER A 261 1.16 6.99 -21.85
CA SER A 261 0.93 6.33 -23.15
C SER A 261 1.58 7.10 -24.30
N GLU A 262 1.79 8.40 -24.14
CA GLU A 262 2.41 9.25 -25.16
C GLU A 262 3.92 8.96 -25.31
N PRO A 263 4.44 8.79 -26.54
CA PRO A 263 5.84 8.44 -26.77
C PRO A 263 6.85 9.38 -26.11
N HIS A 264 6.58 10.69 -26.09
CA HIS A 264 7.47 11.68 -25.49
C HIS A 264 7.56 11.58 -23.96
N ASN A 265 6.53 11.04 -23.30
CA ASN A 265 6.50 10.85 -21.85
C ASN A 265 7.15 9.52 -21.41
N LYS A 266 7.49 8.63 -22.36
CA LYS A 266 8.16 7.36 -22.06
C LYS A 266 9.59 7.55 -21.55
N PHE A 267 10.25 8.63 -21.96
CA PHE A 267 11.59 9.00 -21.51
C PHE A 267 11.50 10.01 -20.35
N CYS A 268 11.09 9.54 -19.17
CA CYS A 268 10.98 10.36 -17.98
C CYS A 268 12.20 10.23 -17.05
N ASN A 269 12.35 11.17 -16.12
CA ASN A 269 13.42 11.21 -15.11
C ASN A 269 14.87 10.92 -15.58
N SER A 270 15.21 11.14 -16.85
CA SER A 270 16.51 10.71 -17.38
C SER A 270 16.79 9.21 -17.18
N ASN A 271 15.74 8.39 -17.29
CA ASN A 271 15.75 6.94 -17.07
C ASN A 271 16.26 6.52 -15.69
N LYS A 272 15.89 7.27 -14.64
CA LYS A 272 16.28 6.99 -13.25
C LYS A 272 15.12 6.53 -12.40
N ASN A 273 15.45 5.68 -11.43
CA ASN A 273 14.54 5.24 -10.39
C ASN A 273 14.43 6.29 -9.28
N PRO A 274 13.24 6.84 -8.98
CA PRO A 274 13.09 7.98 -8.09
C PRO A 274 13.41 7.67 -6.62
N PHE A 275 13.36 6.40 -6.17
CA PHE A 275 13.70 6.09 -4.77
C PHE A 275 15.19 6.14 -4.46
N ILE A 276 16.05 6.15 -5.48
CA ILE A 276 17.50 6.25 -5.33
C ILE A 276 17.87 7.67 -4.87
N ASN A 277 18.76 7.79 -3.90
CA ASN A 277 19.25 9.07 -3.38
C ASN A 277 19.64 10.01 -4.53
N ASN A 278 19.11 11.24 -4.52
CA ASN A 278 19.39 12.28 -5.51
C ASN A 278 19.03 11.92 -6.97
N ALA A 279 18.32 10.83 -7.21
CA ALA A 279 17.99 10.36 -8.56
C ALA A 279 16.70 10.98 -9.14
N PHE A 280 15.92 11.69 -8.32
CA PHE A 280 14.73 12.40 -8.77
C PHE A 280 15.06 13.88 -8.98
N GLN A 281 15.45 14.25 -10.20
CA GLN A 281 15.84 15.64 -10.56
C GLN A 281 16.96 16.24 -9.68
N GLY A 282 17.87 15.40 -9.18
CA GLY A 282 18.95 15.84 -8.29
C GLY A 282 18.57 15.86 -6.81
N THR A 283 17.34 15.47 -6.45
CA THR A 283 16.88 15.34 -5.06
C THR A 283 16.47 13.90 -4.74
N SER A 284 16.43 13.57 -3.46
CA SER A 284 15.80 12.34 -2.96
C SER A 284 14.31 12.56 -2.72
N LEU A 285 13.56 11.48 -2.55
CA LEU A 285 12.13 11.56 -2.26
C LEU A 285 11.87 12.21 -0.91
N GLU A 286 10.86 13.06 -0.90
CA GLU A 286 10.37 13.71 0.29
C GLU A 286 9.22 12.89 0.90
N PRO A 287 9.36 12.31 2.12
CA PRO A 287 8.30 11.51 2.74
C PRO A 287 6.93 12.18 2.76
N TYR A 288 6.86 13.51 2.90
CA TYR A 288 5.58 14.23 2.85
C TYR A 288 4.97 14.35 1.45
N GLU A 289 5.75 14.20 0.38
CA GLU A 289 5.24 14.18 -0.99
C GLU A 289 4.67 12.79 -1.33
N VAL A 290 5.44 11.73 -1.05
CA VAL A 290 5.11 10.38 -1.52
C VAL A 290 4.40 9.52 -0.48
N VAL A 291 4.18 10.03 0.74
CA VAL A 291 3.45 9.44 1.87
C VAL A 291 4.10 8.16 2.44
N PHE A 292 4.54 7.23 1.59
CA PHE A 292 5.34 6.06 1.95
C PHE A 292 6.66 6.09 1.20
N VAL A 293 7.75 5.86 1.93
CA VAL A 293 9.11 5.80 1.36
C VAL A 293 9.72 4.42 1.56
N LYS A 294 10.62 4.03 0.65
CA LYS A 294 11.48 2.87 0.85
C LYS A 294 12.26 3.03 2.15
N TYR A 295 12.14 2.01 3.00
CA TYR A 295 12.68 1.98 4.34
C TYR A 295 13.23 0.58 4.60
N ASN A 296 14.40 0.31 4.01
CA ASN A 296 15.11 -0.97 4.07
C ASN A 296 16.61 -0.70 4.27
N ASP A 297 17.45 -1.73 4.18
CA ASP A 297 18.88 -1.62 4.49
C ASP A 297 19.73 -1.05 3.34
N PHE A 298 19.13 -0.75 2.17
CA PHE A 298 19.89 -0.29 1.01
C PHE A 298 20.43 1.13 1.19
N GLU A 299 21.73 1.30 0.96
CA GLU A 299 22.43 2.59 1.13
C GLU A 299 21.89 3.68 0.20
N TRP A 300 21.46 3.31 -1.01
CA TRP A 300 20.87 4.24 -1.97
C TRP A 300 19.46 4.72 -1.58
N THR A 301 18.88 4.28 -0.46
CA THR A 301 17.62 4.83 0.09
C THR A 301 17.84 5.67 1.35
N LYS A 302 19.09 5.82 1.79
CA LYS A 302 19.46 6.37 3.08
C LYS A 302 18.97 7.79 3.33
N ASP A 303 18.96 8.67 2.32
CA ASP A 303 18.53 10.05 2.52
C ASP A 303 17.02 10.13 2.82
N SER A 304 16.19 9.56 1.94
CA SER A 304 14.73 9.48 2.15
C SER A 304 14.37 8.73 3.45
N ARG A 305 15.09 7.64 3.77
CA ARG A 305 14.95 6.90 5.02
C ARG A 305 15.30 7.76 6.25
N GLY A 306 16.38 8.53 6.17
CA GLY A 306 16.83 9.44 7.24
C GLY A 306 15.82 10.55 7.52
N ARG A 307 15.20 11.12 6.47
CA ARG A 307 14.10 12.09 6.63
C ARG A 307 12.88 11.46 7.29
N ALA A 308 12.47 10.28 6.86
CA ALA A 308 11.37 9.53 7.48
C ALA A 308 11.64 9.23 8.97
N GLN A 309 12.88 8.87 9.33
CA GLN A 309 13.31 8.69 10.72
C GLN A 309 13.14 9.96 11.55
N LEU A 310 13.58 11.10 11.00
CA LEU A 310 13.42 12.40 11.67
C LEU A 310 11.95 12.74 11.89
N TYR A 311 11.09 12.51 10.89
CA TYR A 311 9.66 12.81 11.01
C TYR A 311 8.95 11.90 12.00
N GLU A 312 9.31 10.61 12.03
CA GLU A 312 8.85 9.69 13.07
C GLU A 312 9.28 10.16 14.45
N LYS A 313 10.55 10.55 14.61
CA LYS A 313 11.08 11.09 15.87
C LYS A 313 10.29 12.33 16.32
N TRP A 314 10.13 13.33 15.46
CA TRP A 314 9.40 14.56 15.81
C TRP A 314 7.94 14.27 16.20
N ASN A 315 7.27 13.37 15.49
CA ASN A 315 5.92 12.95 15.84
C ASN A 315 5.83 12.24 17.21
N ASN A 316 6.87 11.48 17.59
CA ASN A 316 6.94 10.83 18.90
C ASN A 316 7.29 11.83 20.01
N ASP A 317 8.21 12.77 19.73
CA ASP A 317 8.59 13.83 20.67
C ASP A 317 7.37 14.69 21.05
N ILE A 318 6.51 15.05 20.08
CA ILE A 318 5.25 15.78 20.36
C ILE A 318 4.35 15.00 21.33
N LYS A 319 4.25 13.67 21.20
CA LYS A 319 3.44 12.84 22.11
C LYS A 319 3.98 12.82 23.53
N LEU A 320 5.29 12.89 23.69
CA LEU A 320 5.97 12.94 24.98
C LEU A 320 5.88 14.35 25.61
N VAL A 321 5.90 15.38 24.77
CA VAL A 321 5.79 16.80 25.13
C VAL A 321 4.32 17.23 25.14
N ASN A 322 3.41 16.42 25.69
CA ASN A 322 2.07 16.86 26.10
C ASN A 322 2.20 17.82 27.31
N ARG A 323 2.93 18.92 27.10
CA ARG A 323 3.00 20.10 27.93
C ARG A 323 1.59 20.69 27.89
N SER A 324 0.91 20.49 29.02
CA SER A 324 0.04 21.53 29.56
C SER A 324 0.67 22.90 29.31
N SER A 325 -0.13 23.84 28.79
CA SER A 325 0.20 25.21 28.39
C SER A 325 0.78 25.41 26.98
N TRP A 326 -0.13 25.67 26.03
CA TRP A 326 -0.20 26.95 25.32
C TRP A 326 -1.66 27.39 25.29
#